data_AF-A0A7V5DXJ2-F1
#
_entry.id   AF-A0A7V5DXJ2-F1
#
_cell.length_a   1.000
_cell.length_b   1.000
_cell.length_c   1.000
_cell.angle_alpha   90.00
_cell.angle_beta   90.00
_cell.angle_gamma   90.00
#
_symmetry.space_group_name_H-M   'P 1'
#
loop_
_entity.id
_entity.type
_entity.pdbx_description
1 polymer ?
#
loop_
_entity_poly.entity_id
_entity_poly.type
_entity_poly.pdbx_seq_one_letter_code
_entity_poly.pdbx_strand_id
1 'polypeptide(L)'
;MRRKVVPTLCILCLVLLGNVHLAAQPLEVKPIENLLKDGKREEALLVIESFLTHLPTESDLLYLKGLALPHEVLSLEKAIQYNTWKNYKETDARLLLAERYLRRRLFPEALSVLQGMEASGRSLPEYGHLLARIQFGQGMREEAFRTLRKAMVSFPQDPRFLTLYFRHRDFVTPEDTSLWELIDPKDPHFLEALAEYLCILPDGDQRNTLLQEYLRLGGKDPRVFVPRAGIKDEEFDAQWSKVKEAGGFSRIDIWEKAFSRFTTGKIRERLLEDLRRYSGQMGRDAELDGYEEEVRRLVEGNLTYLAVDSDQDGQWDLEIDFLAQKPYRMQVTRREEKIQIFFVDYPRIDRILVQQEGSQREYRYGVPPFLWKEGPLHLEDGKLPRSLEPVRMETLEPFLTFAFQEAKPYERIETCLLCKRVRKYLFQEGRILSFQEEQEIRPGETRKRTVTFREGSPVMGFVDLDGDGVYDVRESYVKGVLESIELLAGNRTAYREFLSKELKEWDFNGDGKIDAREYSAGRGRKVLEFSSLLDSIFDARAWMESR
;
A
#
# COMPACT_ATOMS: atom_id res chain seq x y z
N MET A 1 -22.62 42.24 21.92
CA MET A 1 -22.02 41.80 20.64
C MET A 1 -20.71 42.53 20.38
N ARG A 2 -19.58 41.96 20.79
CA ARG A 2 -18.23 42.36 20.34
C ARG A 2 -17.54 41.06 19.90
N ARG A 3 -17.50 40.82 18.59
CA ARG A 3 -16.87 39.62 18.01
C ARG A 3 -15.35 39.76 18.16
N LYS A 4 -14.75 38.83 18.90
CA LYS A 4 -13.30 38.61 18.93
C LYS A 4 -12.89 38.04 17.56
N VAL A 5 -12.28 38.87 16.73
CA VAL A 5 -11.56 38.46 15.52
C VAL A 5 -10.08 38.50 15.88
N VAL A 6 -9.60 37.50 16.65
CA VAL A 6 -8.18 37.32 16.96
C VAL A 6 -7.95 35.82 17.16
N PRO A 7 -7.75 35.06 16.07
CA PRO A 7 -6.45 34.37 15.93
C PRO A 7 -5.87 34.38 14.49
N THR A 8 -6.64 34.72 13.46
CA THR A 8 -6.22 34.59 12.05
C THR A 8 -5.21 35.67 11.64
N LEU A 9 -5.19 36.82 12.31
CA LEU A 9 -4.26 37.91 12.00
C LEU A 9 -2.82 37.65 12.49
N CYS A 10 -2.65 36.83 13.55
CA CYS A 10 -1.32 36.47 14.05
C CYS A 10 -0.58 35.50 13.11
N ILE A 11 -1.31 34.61 12.43
CA ILE A 11 -0.74 33.68 11.46
C ILE A 11 -0.28 34.42 10.20
N LEU A 12 -1.02 35.44 9.75
CA LEU A 12 -0.63 36.24 8.59
C LEU A 12 0.60 37.12 8.85
N CYS A 13 0.76 37.66 10.07
CA CYS A 13 1.95 38.43 10.44
C CYS A 13 3.22 37.58 10.56
N LEU A 14 3.13 36.31 10.97
CA LEU A 14 4.28 35.40 11.01
C LEU A 14 4.76 35.01 9.60
N VAL A 15 3.84 34.82 8.66
CA VAL A 15 4.17 34.47 7.26
C VAL A 15 4.71 35.68 6.48
N LEU A 16 4.22 36.89 6.74
CA LEU A 16 4.66 38.10 6.02
C LEU A 16 5.94 38.74 6.56
N LEU A 17 6.31 38.52 7.83
CA LEU A 17 7.57 39.03 8.40
C LEU A 17 8.77 38.10 8.16
N GLY A 18 8.57 36.89 7.60
CA GLY A 18 9.63 35.92 7.34
C GLY A 18 10.57 36.26 6.16
N ASN A 19 10.29 37.28 5.36
CA ASN A 19 11.04 37.55 4.12
C ASN A 19 12.14 38.61 4.24
N VAL A 20 12.32 39.27 5.39
CA VAL A 20 13.38 40.29 5.52
C VAL A 20 13.98 40.25 6.93
N HIS A 21 15.23 39.80 7.03
CA HIS A 21 16.08 39.69 8.23
C HIS A 21 15.85 38.51 9.20
N LEU A 22 16.23 37.30 8.77
CA LEU A 22 16.61 36.21 9.70
C LEU A 22 18.07 36.38 10.14
N ALA A 23 18.31 37.45 10.92
CA ALA A 23 19.48 37.54 11.78
C ALA A 23 19.08 37.03 13.17
N ALA A 24 19.51 35.80 13.49
CA ALA A 24 19.71 35.28 14.85
C ALA A 24 18.60 35.48 15.91
N GLN A 25 17.32 35.35 15.55
CA GLN A 25 16.30 35.08 16.59
C GLN A 25 16.27 33.58 16.88
N PRO A 26 16.29 33.15 18.17
CA PRO A 26 16.18 31.75 18.53
C PRO A 26 14.83 31.20 18.06
N LEU A 27 14.84 30.00 17.48
CA LEU A 27 13.63 29.31 17.07
C LEU A 27 12.72 29.09 18.29
N GLU A 28 11.55 29.73 18.31
CA GLU A 28 10.54 29.51 19.34
C GLU A 28 9.63 28.33 18.95
N VAL A 29 9.83 27.17 19.61
CA VAL A 29 9.05 25.94 19.32
C VAL A 29 7.72 25.86 20.07
N LYS A 30 7.52 26.67 21.13
CA LYS A 30 6.31 26.64 21.98
C LYS A 30 4.97 26.79 21.22
N PRO A 31 4.85 27.65 20.19
CA PRO A 31 3.61 27.73 19.42
C PRO A 31 3.27 26.41 18.74
N ILE A 32 4.27 25.70 18.20
CA ILE A 32 4.10 24.39 17.57
C ILE A 32 3.67 23.35 18.61
N GLU A 33 4.32 23.33 19.78
CA GLU A 33 3.94 22.41 20.88
C GLU A 33 2.49 22.60 21.32
N ASN A 34 2.02 23.84 21.43
CA ASN A 34 0.65 24.13 21.83
C ASN A 34 -0.34 23.63 20.77
N LEU A 35 -0.04 23.80 19.48
CA LEU A 35 -0.86 23.25 18.41
C LEU A 35 -0.93 21.72 18.48
N LEU A 36 0.20 21.05 18.74
CA LEU A 36 0.24 19.60 18.89
C LEU A 36 -0.55 19.12 20.12
N LYS A 37 -0.43 19.82 21.26
CA LYS A 37 -1.21 19.53 22.48
C LYS A 37 -2.70 19.72 22.29
N ASP A 38 -3.10 20.72 21.51
CA ASP A 38 -4.49 20.99 21.16
C ASP A 38 -5.04 20.03 20.07
N GLY A 39 -4.23 19.08 19.59
CA GLY A 39 -4.59 18.13 18.54
C GLY A 39 -4.61 18.72 17.12
N LYS A 40 -4.18 19.98 16.95
CA LYS A 40 -4.15 20.71 15.67
C LYS A 40 -2.90 20.37 14.85
N ARG A 41 -2.75 19.08 14.52
CA ARG A 41 -1.56 18.53 13.85
C ARG A 41 -1.31 19.14 12.47
N GLU A 42 -2.36 19.36 11.67
CA GLU A 42 -2.23 19.96 10.34
C GLU A 42 -1.71 21.40 10.40
N GLU A 43 -2.26 22.23 11.30
CA GLU A 43 -1.78 23.59 11.53
C GLU A 43 -0.32 23.59 12.00
N ALA A 44 0.04 22.67 12.91
CA ALA A 44 1.42 22.51 13.37
C ALA A 44 2.36 22.15 12.23
N LEU A 45 1.95 21.23 11.34
CA LEU A 45 2.75 20.80 10.19
C LEU A 45 3.00 21.93 9.20
N LEU A 46 2.00 22.74 8.89
CA LEU A 46 2.19 23.90 8.00
C LEU A 46 3.27 24.85 8.55
N VAL A 47 3.27 25.08 9.86
CA VAL A 47 4.28 25.91 10.53
C VAL A 47 5.66 25.22 10.50
N ILE A 48 5.73 23.93 10.83
CA ILE A 48 6.97 23.15 10.81
C ILE A 48 7.61 23.15 9.42
N GLU A 49 6.84 22.83 8.36
CA GLU A 49 7.33 22.78 6.98
C GLU A 49 7.82 24.16 6.53
N SER A 50 7.11 25.23 6.89
CA SER A 50 7.54 26.60 6.59
C SER A 50 8.87 26.98 7.26
N PHE A 51 9.23 26.38 8.40
CA PHE A 51 10.54 26.59 9.00
C PHE A 51 11.61 25.67 8.38
N LEU A 52 11.26 24.41 8.08
CA LEU A 52 12.18 23.44 7.49
C LEU A 52 12.64 23.82 6.07
N THR A 53 11.88 24.63 5.32
CA THR A 53 12.35 25.21 4.05
C THR A 53 13.60 26.08 4.22
N HIS A 54 13.76 26.73 5.37
CA HIS A 54 14.89 27.61 5.68
C HIS A 54 15.91 26.96 6.62
N LEU A 55 15.48 26.02 7.46
CA LEU A 55 16.29 25.32 8.47
C LEU A 55 16.17 23.79 8.30
N PRO A 56 16.60 23.22 7.16
CA PRO A 56 16.36 21.80 6.84
C PRO A 56 17.09 20.80 7.74
N THR A 57 18.08 21.27 8.51
CA THR A 57 18.92 20.44 9.38
C THR A 57 18.65 20.64 10.87
N GLU A 58 17.59 21.35 11.24
CA GLU A 58 17.24 21.61 12.63
C GLU A 58 16.54 20.40 13.26
N SER A 59 17.22 19.70 14.17
CA SER A 59 16.75 18.45 14.78
C SER A 59 15.44 18.62 15.55
N ASP A 60 15.25 19.74 16.25
CA ASP A 60 14.03 20.01 17.01
C ASP A 60 12.78 20.07 16.11
N LEU A 61 12.88 20.69 14.93
CA LEU A 61 11.77 20.80 13.98
C LEU A 61 11.45 19.45 13.33
N LEU A 62 12.49 18.68 12.99
CA LEU A 62 12.34 17.33 12.44
C LEU A 62 11.74 16.36 13.47
N TYR A 63 12.09 16.49 14.75
CA TYR A 63 11.46 15.76 15.84
C TYR A 63 9.99 16.13 16.02
N LEU A 64 9.67 17.43 16.05
CA LEU A 64 8.29 17.91 16.10
C LEU A 64 7.46 17.43 14.91
N LYS A 65 8.06 17.32 13.71
CA LYS A 65 7.44 16.70 12.54
C LYS A 65 7.09 15.24 12.79
N GLY A 66 8.00 14.47 13.38
CA GLY A 66 7.77 13.06 13.77
C GLY A 66 6.74 12.88 14.90
N LEU A 67 6.55 13.88 15.75
CA LEU A 67 5.45 13.91 16.72
C LEU A 67 4.10 14.21 16.04
N ALA A 68 4.09 15.12 15.07
CA ALA A 68 2.89 15.52 14.35
C ALA A 68 2.39 14.41 13.40
N LEU A 69 3.30 13.64 12.81
CA LEU A 69 3.00 12.57 11.85
C LEU A 69 3.25 11.18 12.46
N PRO A 70 2.18 10.38 12.71
CA PRO A 70 2.29 9.07 13.35
C PRO A 70 3.16 8.03 12.65
N HIS A 71 3.42 8.19 11.35
CA HIS A 71 4.13 7.22 10.52
C HIS A 71 5.47 7.77 9.98
N GLU A 72 5.85 8.98 10.39
CA GLU A 72 7.06 9.66 9.90
C GLU A 72 8.31 9.12 10.59
N VAL A 73 9.13 8.39 9.82
CA VAL A 73 10.41 7.82 10.26
C VAL A 73 11.59 8.67 9.78
N LEU A 74 11.55 9.10 8.51
CA LEU A 74 12.68 9.77 7.85
C LEU A 74 13.08 11.08 8.56
N SER A 75 12.10 11.88 8.98
CA SER A 75 12.41 13.11 9.74
C SER A 75 13.10 12.79 11.08
N LEU A 76 12.70 11.73 11.79
CA LEU A 76 13.34 11.32 13.04
C LEU A 76 14.77 10.82 12.83
N GLU A 77 15.00 10.00 11.80
CA GLU A 77 16.36 9.57 11.40
C GLU A 77 17.26 10.77 11.13
N LYS A 78 16.78 11.73 10.34
CA LYS A 78 17.51 12.97 10.03
C LYS A 78 17.76 13.81 11.29
N ALA A 79 16.78 13.93 12.18
CA ALA A 79 16.94 14.67 13.44
C ALA A 79 18.09 14.11 14.28
N ILE A 80 18.16 12.77 14.40
CA ILE A 80 19.25 12.08 15.11
C ILE A 80 20.58 12.26 14.37
N GLN A 81 20.58 12.14 13.04
CA GLN A 81 21.79 12.27 12.22
C GLN A 81 22.41 13.67 12.30
N TYR A 82 21.59 14.73 12.22
CA TYR A 82 22.07 16.11 12.25
C TYR A 82 22.50 16.56 13.64
N ASN A 83 21.86 16.04 14.68
CA ASN A 83 22.23 16.25 16.08
C ASN A 83 22.37 17.74 16.48
N THR A 84 21.45 18.59 16.04
CA THR A 84 21.43 20.05 16.28
C THR A 84 20.42 20.46 17.36
N TRP A 85 20.24 19.63 18.39
CA TRP A 85 19.22 19.80 19.44
C TRP A 85 19.40 21.07 20.27
N LYS A 86 18.29 21.79 20.54
CA LYS A 86 18.28 22.97 21.44
C LYS A 86 17.24 22.85 22.55
N ASN A 87 16.05 22.36 22.21
CA ASN A 87 14.90 22.27 23.11
C ASN A 87 14.59 20.82 23.52
N TYR A 88 14.94 19.84 22.68
CA TYR A 88 14.69 18.41 22.94
C TYR A 88 16.00 17.64 23.11
N LYS A 89 15.88 16.34 23.40
CA LYS A 89 17.03 15.45 23.50
C LYS A 89 16.98 14.40 22.40
N GLU A 90 18.16 14.02 21.92
CA GLU A 90 18.32 12.89 21.00
C GLU A 90 17.67 11.61 21.55
N THR A 91 17.72 11.42 22.88
CA THR A 91 17.09 10.30 23.58
C THR A 91 15.59 10.19 23.28
N ASP A 92 14.86 11.30 23.32
CA ASP A 92 13.41 11.32 23.09
C ASP A 92 13.08 10.98 21.63
N ALA A 93 13.90 11.48 20.69
CA ALA A 93 13.77 11.15 19.28
C ALA A 93 14.10 9.69 18.98
N ARG A 94 15.12 9.11 19.64
CA ARG A 94 15.45 7.68 19.51
C ARG A 94 14.36 6.77 20.05
N LEU A 95 13.77 7.09 21.21
CA LEU A 95 12.65 6.33 21.77
C LEU A 95 11.46 6.36 20.82
N LEU A 96 11.11 7.55 20.30
CA LEU A 96 10.03 7.70 19.33
C LEU A 96 10.32 6.94 18.03
N LEU A 97 11.54 7.03 17.49
CA LEU A 97 11.94 6.31 16.28
C LEU A 97 11.89 4.79 16.47
N ALA A 98 12.37 4.29 17.60
CA ALA A 98 12.29 2.87 17.93
C ALA A 98 10.84 2.40 18.05
N GLU A 99 9.96 3.22 18.63
CA GLU A 99 8.52 2.94 18.65
C GLU A 99 7.93 2.90 17.23
N ARG A 100 8.30 3.83 16.34
CA ARG A 100 7.84 3.81 14.94
C ARG A 100 8.29 2.55 14.21
N TYR A 101 9.57 2.19 14.30
CA TYR A 101 10.05 0.95 13.67
C TYR A 101 9.39 -0.30 14.25
N LEU A 102 9.16 -0.34 15.57
CA LEU A 102 8.46 -1.44 16.22
C LEU A 102 7.04 -1.62 15.66
N ARG A 103 6.29 -0.53 15.48
CA ARG A 103 4.95 -0.56 14.86
C ARG A 103 4.98 -1.11 13.43
N ARG A 104 5.97 -0.67 12.65
CA ARG A 104 6.21 -1.18 11.29
C ARG A 104 6.80 -2.60 11.23
N ARG A 105 6.92 -3.28 12.38
CA ARG A 105 7.52 -4.61 12.54
C ARG A 105 8.98 -4.70 12.02
N LEU A 106 9.66 -3.55 11.96
CA LEU A 106 11.08 -3.41 11.64
C LEU A 106 11.92 -3.62 12.91
N PHE A 107 11.84 -4.84 13.46
CA PHE A 107 12.44 -5.16 14.76
C PHE A 107 13.97 -4.98 14.80
N PRO A 108 14.74 -5.38 13.77
CA PRO A 108 16.19 -5.15 13.76
C PRO A 108 16.57 -3.66 13.84
N GLU A 109 15.87 -2.82 13.09
CA GLU A 109 16.05 -1.37 13.05
C GLU A 109 15.68 -0.74 14.39
N ALA A 110 14.53 -1.11 14.96
CA ALA A 110 14.11 -0.68 16.29
C ALA A 110 15.15 -1.03 17.37
N LEU A 111 15.68 -2.26 17.34
CA LEU A 111 16.70 -2.72 18.28
C LEU A 111 18.01 -1.94 18.13
N SER A 112 18.43 -1.69 16.89
CA SER A 112 19.65 -0.93 16.59
C SER A 112 19.57 0.49 17.15
N VAL A 113 18.43 1.17 16.98
CA VAL A 113 18.20 2.52 17.51
C VAL A 113 18.32 2.55 19.04
N LEU A 114 17.67 1.59 19.73
CA LEU A 114 17.74 1.49 21.19
C LEU A 114 19.16 1.18 21.69
N GLN A 115 19.85 0.22 21.07
CA GLN A 115 21.22 -0.14 21.46
C GLN A 115 22.21 1.01 21.24
N GLY A 116 21.95 1.90 20.29
CA GLY A 116 22.72 3.12 20.07
C GLY A 116 22.56 4.19 21.16
N MET A 117 21.63 4.04 22.11
CA MET A 117 21.43 5.02 23.19
C MET A 117 22.52 4.97 24.26
N GLU A 118 22.82 6.14 24.83
CA GLU A 118 23.69 6.29 26.00
C GLU A 118 23.11 5.61 27.26
N ALA A 119 23.97 5.36 28.26
CA ALA A 119 23.60 4.68 29.50
C ALA A 119 22.43 5.37 30.25
N SER A 120 22.38 6.70 30.22
CA SER A 120 21.29 7.51 30.81
C SER A 120 19.93 7.22 30.15
N GLY A 121 19.91 7.03 28.83
CA GLY A 121 18.69 6.65 28.09
C GLY A 121 18.27 5.21 28.37
N ARG A 122 19.23 4.30 28.57
CA ARG A 122 18.96 2.89 28.90
C ARG A 122 18.36 2.68 30.30
N SER A 123 18.48 3.68 31.17
CA SER A 123 17.86 3.68 32.50
C SER A 123 16.44 4.25 32.53
N LEU A 124 15.84 4.59 31.38
CA LEU A 124 14.45 5.03 31.29
C LEU A 124 13.48 3.83 31.23
N PRO A 125 12.27 3.93 31.81
CA PRO A 125 11.28 2.87 31.72
C PRO A 125 10.86 2.59 30.26
N GLU A 126 10.79 3.62 29.41
CA GLU A 126 10.47 3.50 27.98
C GLU A 126 11.44 2.56 27.25
N TYR A 127 12.74 2.61 27.59
CA TYR A 127 13.75 1.73 27.00
C TYR A 127 13.45 0.27 27.33
N GLY A 128 13.21 -0.05 28.61
CA GLY A 128 12.90 -1.41 29.03
C GLY A 128 11.61 -1.93 28.41
N HIS A 129 10.61 -1.05 28.28
CA HIS A 129 9.30 -1.38 27.71
C HIS A 129 9.41 -1.67 26.21
N LEU A 130 10.06 -0.80 25.43
CA LEU A 130 10.28 -1.00 24.00
C LEU A 130 11.16 -2.22 23.72
N LEU A 131 12.23 -2.42 24.50
CA LEU A 131 13.11 -3.57 24.35
C LEU A 131 12.35 -4.90 24.55
N ALA A 132 11.49 -4.98 25.57
CA ALA A 132 10.66 -6.16 25.79
C ALA A 132 9.69 -6.41 24.62
N ARG A 133 9.03 -5.36 24.10
CA ARG A 133 8.13 -5.49 22.93
C ARG A 133 8.88 -5.97 21.68
N ILE A 134 10.06 -5.41 21.40
CA ILE A 134 10.91 -5.83 20.28
C ILE A 134 11.30 -7.31 20.43
N GLN A 135 11.71 -7.73 21.64
CA GLN A 135 12.07 -9.12 21.92
C GLN A 135 10.89 -10.08 21.71
N PHE A 136 9.68 -9.72 22.17
CA PHE A 136 8.48 -10.51 21.87
C PHE A 136 8.19 -10.58 20.37
N GLY A 137 8.29 -9.46 19.65
CA GLY A 137 8.10 -9.41 18.19
C GLY A 137 9.08 -10.28 17.40
N GLN A 138 10.32 -10.42 17.90
CA GLN A 138 11.33 -11.33 17.33
C GLN A 138 11.17 -12.79 17.78
N GLY A 139 10.19 -13.11 18.63
CA GLY A 139 10.01 -14.45 19.19
C GLY A 139 10.97 -14.82 20.34
N MET A 140 11.75 -13.86 20.86
CA MET A 140 12.69 -14.05 21.98
C MET A 140 11.97 -13.97 23.33
N ARG A 141 11.02 -14.90 23.56
CA ARG A 141 10.07 -14.85 24.68
C ARG A 141 10.75 -14.88 26.06
N GLU A 142 11.79 -15.70 26.22
CA GLU A 142 12.52 -15.84 27.49
C GLU A 142 13.31 -14.57 27.83
N GLU A 143 14.00 -13.99 26.85
CA GLU A 143 14.70 -12.73 26.98
C GLU A 143 13.74 -11.59 27.33
N ALA A 144 12.59 -11.53 26.66
CA ALA A 144 11.55 -10.54 26.92
C ALA A 144 11.05 -10.61 28.37
N PHE A 145 10.75 -11.80 28.88
CA PHE A 145 10.34 -11.96 30.28
C PHE A 145 11.45 -11.58 31.27
N ARG A 146 12.72 -11.88 30.97
CA ARG A 146 13.84 -11.43 31.82
C ARG A 146 13.95 -9.91 31.81
N THR A 147 13.78 -9.26 30.66
CA THR A 147 13.76 -7.80 30.52
C THR A 147 12.62 -7.21 31.36
N LEU A 148 11.40 -7.73 31.23
CA LEU A 148 10.25 -7.28 32.03
C LEU A 148 10.47 -7.43 33.53
N ARG A 149 11.00 -8.57 33.99
CA ARG A 149 11.28 -8.77 35.43
C ARG A 149 12.28 -7.75 35.96
N LYS A 150 13.36 -7.46 35.22
CA LYS A 150 14.32 -6.43 35.60
C LYS A 150 13.69 -5.04 35.62
N ALA A 151 12.83 -4.75 34.64
CA ALA A 151 12.12 -3.48 34.54
C ALA A 151 11.13 -3.29 35.69
N MET A 152 10.33 -4.31 36.03
CA MET A 152 9.40 -4.28 37.18
C MET A 152 10.12 -4.09 38.52
N VAL A 153 11.33 -4.62 38.69
CA VAL A 153 12.15 -4.35 39.89
C VAL A 153 12.65 -2.90 39.91
N SER A 154 13.00 -2.35 38.75
CA SER A 154 13.55 -1.00 38.63
C SER A 154 12.47 0.09 38.66
N PHE A 155 11.26 -0.24 38.20
CA PHE A 155 10.11 0.65 38.04
C PHE A 155 8.82 -0.04 38.54
N PRO A 156 8.74 -0.37 39.83
CA PRO A 156 7.64 -1.19 40.38
C PRO A 156 6.26 -0.54 40.32
N GLN A 157 6.20 0.77 40.13
CA GLN A 157 4.94 1.53 40.04
C GLN A 157 4.40 1.66 38.61
N ASP A 158 5.16 1.27 37.58
CA ASP A 158 4.76 1.43 36.18
C ASP A 158 3.95 0.21 35.68
N PRO A 159 2.61 0.32 35.55
CA PRO A 159 1.74 -0.79 35.14
C PRO A 159 1.93 -1.23 33.68
N ARG A 160 2.63 -0.45 32.83
CA ARG A 160 2.87 -0.84 31.43
C ARG A 160 3.65 -2.16 31.33
N PHE A 161 4.55 -2.42 32.29
CA PHE A 161 5.28 -3.69 32.34
C PHE A 161 4.38 -4.88 32.69
N LEU A 162 3.40 -4.72 33.59
CA LEU A 162 2.42 -5.77 33.87
C LEU A 162 1.49 -6.04 32.70
N THR A 163 1.10 -4.98 32.00
CA THR A 163 0.31 -5.09 30.78
C THR A 163 0.99 -6.02 29.78
N LEU A 164 2.26 -5.74 29.44
CA LEU A 164 3.03 -6.61 28.54
C LEU A 164 3.25 -8.01 29.13
N TYR A 165 3.54 -8.11 30.44
CA TYR A 165 3.78 -9.39 31.10
C TYR A 165 2.58 -10.33 31.00
N PHE A 166 1.37 -9.84 31.27
CA PHE A 166 0.15 -10.65 31.22
C PHE A 166 -0.36 -10.88 29.80
N ARG A 167 -0.18 -9.92 28.88
CA ARG A 167 -0.52 -10.09 27.46
C ARG A 167 0.18 -11.28 26.82
N HIS A 168 1.42 -11.55 27.21
CA HIS A 168 2.22 -12.65 26.67
C HIS A 168 2.23 -13.90 27.57
N ARG A 169 1.37 -13.98 28.58
CA ARG A 169 1.23 -15.16 29.45
C ARG A 169 -0.01 -15.98 29.08
N ASP A 170 0.10 -17.30 29.26
CA ASP A 170 -1.01 -18.22 28.97
C ASP A 170 -1.85 -18.53 30.21
N PHE A 171 -1.28 -18.40 31.41
CA PHE A 171 -1.94 -18.68 32.69
C PHE A 171 -1.34 -17.88 33.85
N VAL A 172 -2.11 -17.76 34.93
CA VAL A 172 -1.72 -17.08 36.18
C VAL A 172 -1.04 -18.07 37.13
N THR A 173 0.00 -17.63 37.84
CA THR A 173 0.64 -18.36 38.95
C THR A 173 0.43 -17.62 40.28
N PRO A 174 0.53 -18.30 41.44
CA PRO A 174 0.32 -17.67 42.75
C PRO A 174 1.20 -16.42 42.98
N GLU A 175 2.42 -16.43 42.45
CA GLU A 175 3.38 -15.32 42.55
C GLU A 175 2.94 -14.08 41.77
N ASP A 176 2.03 -14.20 40.79
CA ASP A 176 1.57 -13.04 40.03
C ASP A 176 0.67 -12.12 40.88
N THR A 177 0.12 -12.61 42.00
CA THR A 177 -0.72 -11.79 42.89
C THR A 177 0.10 -10.70 43.59
N SER A 178 1.35 -10.97 43.95
CA SER A 178 2.21 -9.99 44.63
C SER A 178 2.71 -8.88 43.70
N LEU A 179 2.62 -9.06 42.38
CA LEU A 179 2.99 -8.04 41.40
C LEU A 179 2.08 -6.80 41.47
N TRP A 180 0.89 -6.93 42.05
CA TRP A 180 -0.08 -5.83 42.19
C TRP A 180 0.18 -4.93 43.41
N GLU A 181 1.00 -5.36 44.38
CA GLU A 181 1.14 -4.68 45.68
C GLU A 181 1.75 -3.28 45.58
N LEU A 182 2.54 -3.01 44.53
CA LEU A 182 3.31 -1.78 44.38
C LEU A 182 2.74 -0.82 43.33
N ILE A 183 1.67 -1.20 42.64
CA ILE A 183 1.11 -0.42 41.54
C ILE A 183 0.05 0.52 42.06
N ASP A 184 0.12 1.78 41.64
CA ASP A 184 -0.91 2.77 41.98
C ASP A 184 -2.18 2.50 41.15
N PRO A 185 -3.34 2.20 41.77
CA PRO A 185 -4.61 2.04 41.06
C PRO A 185 -5.09 3.32 40.37
N LYS A 186 -4.47 4.48 40.64
CA LYS A 186 -4.75 5.75 39.98
C LYS A 186 -3.95 5.95 38.70
N ASP A 187 -2.96 5.11 38.41
CA ASP A 187 -2.23 5.19 37.14
C ASP A 187 -3.19 4.95 35.96
N PRO A 188 -3.18 5.79 34.91
CA PRO A 188 -4.07 5.62 33.76
C PRO A 188 -4.01 4.24 33.09
N HIS A 189 -2.86 3.54 33.14
CA HIS A 189 -2.68 2.23 32.51
C HIS A 189 -2.96 1.06 33.47
N PHE A 190 -3.32 1.33 34.73
CA PHE A 190 -3.69 0.29 35.70
C PHE A 190 -4.83 -0.60 35.18
N LEU A 191 -5.86 0.02 34.61
CA LEU A 191 -7.01 -0.70 34.05
C LEU A 191 -6.62 -1.58 32.87
N GLU A 192 -5.67 -1.16 32.05
CA GLU A 192 -5.18 -1.97 30.92
C GLU A 192 -4.48 -3.23 31.43
N ALA A 193 -3.57 -3.08 32.40
CA ALA A 193 -2.92 -4.21 33.05
C ALA A 193 -3.94 -5.17 33.69
N LEU A 194 -4.94 -4.63 34.39
CA LEU A 194 -5.97 -5.43 35.06
C LEU A 194 -6.84 -6.18 34.05
N ALA A 195 -7.12 -5.59 32.89
CA ALA A 195 -7.84 -6.24 31.81
C ALA A 195 -7.06 -7.43 31.22
N GLU A 196 -5.75 -7.27 30.97
CA GLU A 196 -4.89 -8.38 30.50
C GLU A 196 -4.88 -9.53 31.52
N TYR A 197 -4.74 -9.21 32.81
CA TYR A 197 -4.78 -10.22 33.88
C TYR A 197 -6.13 -10.94 33.97
N LEU A 198 -7.26 -10.21 33.92
CA LEU A 198 -8.60 -10.78 33.93
C LEU A 198 -8.89 -11.70 32.74
N CYS A 199 -8.21 -11.49 31.61
CA CYS A 199 -8.35 -12.33 30.43
C CYS A 199 -7.76 -13.73 30.63
N ILE A 200 -6.68 -13.86 31.40
CA ILE A 200 -5.96 -15.12 31.67
C ILE A 200 -6.32 -15.76 33.02
N LEU A 201 -6.90 -15.01 33.95
CA LEU A 201 -7.30 -15.50 35.28
C LEU A 201 -8.43 -16.54 35.17
N PRO A 202 -8.37 -17.74 35.79
CA PRO A 202 -9.43 -18.73 35.75
C PRO A 202 -10.74 -18.22 36.38
N ASP A 203 -11.87 -18.84 36.03
CA ASP A 203 -13.16 -18.46 36.62
C ASP A 203 -13.24 -18.88 38.09
N GLY A 204 -13.86 -18.03 38.91
CA GLY A 204 -14.00 -18.22 40.35
C GLY A 204 -14.23 -16.90 41.08
N ASP A 205 -14.35 -16.98 42.41
CA ASP A 205 -14.67 -15.83 43.26
C ASP A 205 -13.66 -14.69 43.13
N GLN A 206 -12.37 -15.02 42.98
CA GLN A 206 -11.30 -14.04 42.80
C GLN A 206 -11.49 -13.25 41.50
N ARG A 207 -11.77 -13.93 40.37
CA ARG A 207 -12.01 -13.26 39.09
C ARG A 207 -13.25 -12.38 39.14
N ASN A 208 -14.33 -12.87 39.73
CA ASN A 208 -15.55 -12.09 39.89
C ASN A 208 -15.30 -10.83 40.72
N THR A 209 -14.57 -10.94 41.83
CA THR A 209 -14.19 -9.81 42.69
C THR A 209 -13.37 -8.77 41.91
N LEU A 210 -12.34 -9.21 41.20
CA LEU A 210 -11.49 -8.32 40.40
C LEU A 210 -12.22 -7.70 39.21
N LEU A 211 -13.17 -8.42 38.60
CA LEU A 211 -14.00 -7.88 37.53
C LEU A 211 -14.96 -6.80 38.04
N GLN A 212 -15.54 -6.96 39.24
CA GLN A 212 -16.34 -5.91 39.87
C GLN A 212 -15.50 -4.67 40.18
N GLU A 213 -14.27 -4.87 40.67
CA GLU A 213 -13.35 -3.77 40.92
C GLU A 213 -12.95 -3.04 39.63
N TYR A 214 -12.63 -3.79 38.57
CA TYR A 214 -12.36 -3.25 37.23
C TYR A 214 -13.50 -2.37 36.73
N LEU A 215 -14.74 -2.85 36.85
CA LEU A 215 -15.94 -2.10 36.48
C LEU A 215 -16.15 -0.85 37.35
N ARG A 216 -15.93 -0.97 38.67
CA ARG A 216 -16.06 0.14 39.63
C ARG A 216 -15.08 1.28 39.31
N LEU A 217 -13.88 0.92 38.84
CA LEU A 217 -12.85 1.86 38.41
C LEU A 217 -13.09 2.42 37.00
N GLY A 218 -14.17 2.02 36.32
CA GLY A 218 -14.56 2.54 35.01
C GLY A 218 -14.00 1.75 33.82
N GLY A 219 -13.49 0.55 34.06
CA GLY A 219 -13.01 -0.37 33.01
C GLY A 219 -14.12 -0.78 32.05
N LYS A 220 -13.79 -0.82 30.75
CA LYS A 220 -14.74 -1.05 29.65
C LYS A 220 -14.22 -1.97 28.54
N ASP A 221 -13.10 -2.64 28.73
CA ASP A 221 -12.53 -3.50 27.69
C ASP A 221 -13.47 -4.70 27.44
N PRO A 222 -14.00 -4.88 26.22
CA PRO A 222 -14.92 -5.99 25.92
C PRO A 222 -14.29 -7.38 26.11
N ARG A 223 -12.95 -7.51 26.05
CA ARG A 223 -12.23 -8.78 26.14
C ARG A 223 -12.46 -9.50 27.47
N VAL A 224 -12.66 -8.75 28.57
CA VAL A 224 -12.88 -9.33 29.89
C VAL A 224 -14.27 -9.96 30.06
N PHE A 225 -15.21 -9.63 29.17
CA PHE A 225 -16.58 -10.16 29.20
C PHE A 225 -16.82 -11.31 28.22
N VAL A 226 -15.83 -11.67 27.39
CA VAL A 226 -16.01 -12.72 26.36
C VAL A 226 -16.31 -14.07 27.03
N PRO A 227 -17.48 -14.67 26.75
CA PRO A 227 -17.91 -15.92 27.39
C PRO A 227 -16.89 -17.05 27.22
N ARG A 228 -16.69 -17.83 28.27
CA ARG A 228 -15.75 -18.96 28.30
C ARG A 228 -16.43 -20.28 27.97
N ALA A 229 -15.63 -21.27 27.60
CA ALA A 229 -16.15 -22.60 27.26
C ALA A 229 -16.87 -23.22 28.47
N GLY A 230 -17.99 -23.91 28.23
CA GLY A 230 -18.79 -24.55 29.27
C GLY A 230 -19.79 -23.63 30.00
N ILE A 231 -19.92 -22.37 29.57
CA ILE A 231 -20.97 -21.47 30.06
C ILE A 231 -22.37 -22.02 29.70
N LYS A 232 -23.33 -21.82 30.60
CA LYS A 232 -24.75 -22.17 30.33
C LYS A 232 -25.38 -21.17 29.37
N ASP A 233 -26.39 -21.62 28.63
CA ASP A 233 -27.11 -20.78 27.66
C ASP A 233 -27.67 -19.49 28.32
N GLU A 234 -28.25 -19.57 29.52
CA GLU A 234 -28.82 -18.40 30.20
C GLU A 234 -27.76 -17.40 30.67
N GLU A 235 -26.57 -17.89 31.03
CA GLU A 235 -25.44 -17.05 31.46
C GLU A 235 -24.72 -16.41 30.28
N PHE A 236 -24.76 -17.06 29.10
CA PHE A 236 -24.18 -16.56 27.86
C PHE A 236 -24.82 -15.22 27.46
N ASP A 237 -26.14 -15.13 27.43
CA ASP A 237 -26.83 -13.91 26.98
C ASP A 237 -26.49 -12.68 27.85
N ALA A 238 -26.37 -12.89 29.17
CA ALA A 238 -26.02 -11.83 30.10
C ALA A 238 -24.57 -11.33 29.88
N GLN A 239 -23.62 -12.24 29.65
CA GLN A 239 -22.23 -11.85 29.37
C GLN A 239 -22.06 -11.25 27.97
N TRP A 240 -22.70 -11.84 26.97
CA TRP A 240 -22.63 -11.37 25.59
C TRP A 240 -23.27 -10.00 25.40
N SER A 241 -24.32 -9.69 26.15
CA SER A 241 -24.89 -8.33 26.21
C SER A 241 -23.89 -7.31 26.74
N LYS A 242 -23.10 -7.65 27.76
CA LYS A 242 -22.02 -6.78 28.28
C LYS A 242 -20.91 -6.58 27.26
N VAL A 243 -20.55 -7.62 26.49
CA VAL A 243 -19.59 -7.49 25.37
C VAL A 243 -20.10 -6.43 24.39
N LYS A 244 -21.38 -6.50 24.01
CA LYS A 244 -22.00 -5.53 23.10
C LYS A 244 -22.01 -4.11 23.68
N GLU A 245 -22.42 -3.93 24.93
CA GLU A 245 -22.45 -2.63 25.62
C GLU A 245 -21.06 -2.00 25.75
N ALA A 246 -20.03 -2.83 25.93
CA ALA A 246 -18.63 -2.43 25.95
C ALA A 246 -18.04 -2.14 24.55
N GLY A 247 -18.84 -2.22 23.48
CA GLY A 247 -18.39 -1.99 22.11
C GLY A 247 -17.66 -3.17 21.47
N GLY A 248 -17.69 -4.36 22.07
CA GLY A 248 -16.99 -5.54 21.56
C GLY A 248 -17.42 -5.99 20.16
N PHE A 249 -18.60 -5.58 19.70
CA PHE A 249 -19.07 -5.95 18.35
C PHE A 249 -18.31 -5.23 17.23
N SER A 250 -17.63 -4.11 17.52
CA SER A 250 -16.75 -3.42 16.57
C SER A 250 -15.33 -3.96 16.55
N ARG A 251 -15.06 -5.10 17.20
CA ARG A 251 -13.73 -5.69 17.33
C ARG A 251 -13.68 -7.10 16.73
N ILE A 252 -12.83 -7.30 15.74
CA ILE A 252 -12.72 -8.57 15.01
C ILE A 252 -12.24 -9.69 15.95
N ASP A 253 -11.26 -9.41 16.80
CA ASP A 253 -10.65 -10.37 17.73
C ASP A 253 -11.67 -10.95 18.74
N ILE A 254 -12.64 -10.13 19.16
CA ILE A 254 -13.72 -10.55 20.06
C ILE A 254 -14.61 -11.60 19.39
N TRP A 255 -15.02 -11.36 18.15
CA TRP A 255 -15.85 -12.30 17.38
C TRP A 255 -15.10 -13.60 17.10
N GLU A 256 -13.85 -13.54 16.66
CA GLU A 256 -13.03 -14.72 16.41
C GLU A 256 -12.85 -15.57 17.67
N LYS A 257 -12.60 -14.92 18.82
CA LYS A 257 -12.49 -15.59 20.12
C LYS A 257 -13.80 -16.25 20.52
N ALA A 258 -14.95 -15.65 20.24
CA ALA A 258 -16.26 -16.28 20.48
C ALA A 258 -16.51 -17.47 19.54
N PHE A 259 -16.34 -17.31 18.23
CA PHE A 259 -16.59 -18.38 17.24
C PHE A 259 -15.62 -19.55 17.32
N SER A 260 -14.37 -19.30 17.75
CA SER A 260 -13.39 -20.37 18.00
C SER A 260 -13.74 -21.22 19.22
N ARG A 261 -14.38 -20.63 20.24
CA ARG A 261 -14.85 -21.34 21.45
C ARG A 261 -16.15 -22.10 21.20
N PHE A 262 -17.10 -21.47 20.52
CA PHE A 262 -18.44 -22.01 20.28
C PHE A 262 -18.59 -22.45 18.81
N THR A 263 -18.11 -23.66 18.54
CA THR A 263 -18.05 -24.21 17.17
C THR A 263 -19.33 -24.92 16.72
N THR A 264 -20.24 -25.24 17.64
CA THR A 264 -21.55 -25.87 17.39
C THR A 264 -22.59 -25.47 18.45
N GLY A 265 -23.86 -25.83 18.25
CA GLY A 265 -24.94 -25.67 19.24
C GLY A 265 -25.64 -24.30 19.23
N LYS A 266 -26.58 -24.11 20.18
CA LYS A 266 -27.44 -22.92 20.28
C LYS A 266 -26.66 -21.61 20.42
N ILE A 267 -25.59 -21.62 21.21
CA ILE A 267 -24.72 -20.44 21.39
C ILE A 267 -24.11 -20.02 20.05
N ARG A 268 -23.68 -20.97 19.20
CA ARG A 268 -23.16 -20.64 17.87
C ARG A 268 -24.23 -20.06 16.96
N GLU A 269 -25.43 -20.64 16.95
CA GLU A 269 -26.57 -20.12 16.18
C GLU A 269 -26.89 -18.68 16.60
N ARG A 270 -26.82 -18.39 17.91
CA ARG A 270 -26.99 -17.05 18.45
C ARG A 270 -25.90 -16.07 17.99
N LEU A 271 -24.63 -16.47 18.03
CA LEU A 271 -23.52 -15.67 17.51
C LEU A 271 -23.71 -15.36 16.02
N LEU A 272 -24.17 -16.33 15.22
CA LEU A 272 -24.47 -16.12 13.80
C LEU A 272 -25.64 -15.15 13.59
N GLU A 273 -26.68 -15.23 14.42
CA GLU A 273 -27.82 -14.32 14.38
C GLU A 273 -27.41 -12.87 14.69
N ASP A 274 -26.60 -12.66 15.73
CA ASP A 274 -26.10 -11.34 16.09
C ASP A 274 -25.18 -10.77 15.02
N LEU A 275 -24.29 -11.60 14.45
CA LEU A 275 -23.42 -11.18 13.35
C LEU A 275 -24.24 -10.79 12.11
N ARG A 276 -25.28 -11.56 11.75
CA ARG A 276 -26.22 -11.25 10.66
C ARG A 276 -27.02 -9.97 10.87
N ARG A 277 -27.17 -9.50 12.12
CA ARG A 277 -27.82 -8.22 12.42
C ARG A 277 -26.84 -7.05 12.48
N TYR A 278 -25.55 -7.34 12.59
CA TYR A 278 -24.54 -6.29 12.75
C TYR A 278 -24.39 -5.46 11.48
N SER A 279 -24.48 -4.14 11.64
CA SER A 279 -24.17 -3.17 10.59
C SER A 279 -23.26 -2.11 11.19
N GLY A 280 -22.07 -1.94 10.62
CA GLY A 280 -21.05 -1.06 11.18
C GLY A 280 -19.65 -1.43 10.74
N GLN A 281 -18.67 -0.74 11.32
CA GLN A 281 -17.25 -1.02 11.14
C GLN A 281 -16.75 -1.96 12.23
N MET A 282 -15.89 -2.91 11.88
CA MET A 282 -15.08 -3.69 12.82
C MET A 282 -13.60 -3.41 12.56
N GLY A 283 -12.82 -3.32 13.62
CA GLY A 283 -11.36 -3.15 13.56
C GLY A 283 -10.62 -4.31 14.21
N ARG A 284 -9.36 -4.48 13.81
CA ARG A 284 -8.37 -5.30 14.49
C ARG A 284 -7.20 -4.40 14.85
N ASP A 285 -6.87 -4.39 16.13
CA ASP A 285 -5.67 -3.80 16.72
C ASP A 285 -5.00 -4.95 17.48
N ALA A 286 -4.18 -5.72 16.77
CA ALA A 286 -3.60 -6.97 17.25
C ALA A 286 -2.58 -6.72 18.36
N GLU A 287 -1.87 -5.59 18.28
CA GLU A 287 -0.86 -5.15 19.23
C GLU A 287 -1.43 -4.36 20.42
N LEU A 288 -2.67 -3.86 20.30
CA LEU A 288 -3.37 -3.02 21.27
C LEU A 288 -2.66 -1.71 21.54
N ASP A 289 -2.17 -1.08 20.47
CA ASP A 289 -1.49 0.23 20.55
C ASP A 289 -2.32 1.38 19.96
N GLY A 290 -3.58 1.10 19.63
CA GLY A 290 -4.58 2.08 19.20
C GLY A 290 -4.59 2.33 17.69
N TYR A 291 -3.86 1.53 16.90
CA TYR A 291 -3.86 1.58 15.44
C TYR A 291 -4.51 0.30 14.92
N GLU A 292 -5.43 0.43 13.97
CA GLU A 292 -6.09 -0.74 13.39
C GLU A 292 -5.28 -1.24 12.19
N GLU A 293 -4.75 -2.47 12.22
CA GLU A 293 -4.09 -3.09 11.05
C GLU A 293 -5.12 -3.54 10.01
N GLU A 294 -6.36 -3.78 10.44
CA GLU A 294 -7.41 -4.27 9.58
C GLU A 294 -8.77 -3.68 9.94
N VAL A 295 -9.49 -3.24 8.91
CA VAL A 295 -10.82 -2.66 9.01
C VAL A 295 -11.80 -3.41 8.12
N ARG A 296 -12.98 -3.73 8.64
CA ARG A 296 -14.08 -4.36 7.90
C ARG A 296 -15.35 -3.56 8.04
N ARG A 297 -16.12 -3.42 6.96
CA ARG A 297 -17.47 -2.83 6.99
C ARG A 297 -18.53 -3.88 6.67
N LEU A 298 -19.50 -4.00 7.55
CA LEU A 298 -20.62 -4.93 7.40
C LEU A 298 -21.95 -4.19 7.29
N VAL A 299 -22.87 -4.76 6.49
CA VAL A 299 -24.27 -4.36 6.40
C VAL A 299 -25.12 -5.61 6.56
N GLU A 300 -25.86 -5.71 7.67
CA GLU A 300 -26.64 -6.89 8.05
C GLU A 300 -25.80 -8.18 7.98
N GLY A 301 -24.60 -8.12 8.57
CA GLY A 301 -23.61 -9.19 8.59
C GLY A 301 -22.95 -9.51 7.25
N ASN A 302 -23.34 -8.85 6.16
CA ASN A 302 -22.68 -8.99 4.87
C ASN A 302 -21.44 -8.11 4.83
N LEU A 303 -20.28 -8.70 4.55
CA LEU A 303 -19.04 -7.94 4.30
C LEU A 303 -19.20 -7.12 3.02
N THR A 304 -18.94 -5.81 3.12
CA THR A 304 -19.06 -4.84 2.01
C THR A 304 -17.72 -4.19 1.66
N TYR A 305 -16.83 -4.06 2.65
CA TYR A 305 -15.50 -3.47 2.49
C TYR A 305 -14.53 -4.10 3.47
N LEU A 306 -13.28 -4.25 3.06
CA LEU A 306 -12.16 -4.69 3.87
C LEU A 306 -10.92 -3.86 3.50
N ALA A 307 -10.14 -3.44 4.49
CA ALA A 307 -8.83 -2.83 4.28
C ALA A 307 -7.79 -3.36 5.27
N VAL A 308 -6.52 -3.44 4.82
CA VAL A 308 -5.38 -3.91 5.61
C VAL A 308 -4.21 -2.95 5.45
N ASP A 309 -3.62 -2.53 6.57
CA ASP A 309 -2.37 -1.76 6.69
C ASP A 309 -1.38 -2.67 7.46
N SER A 310 -0.62 -3.46 6.70
CA SER A 310 0.19 -4.55 7.25
C SER A 310 1.51 -4.08 7.84
N ASP A 311 2.00 -2.90 7.42
CA ASP A 311 3.19 -2.25 7.94
C ASP A 311 2.88 -1.03 8.83
N GLN A 312 1.60 -0.77 9.12
CA GLN A 312 1.11 0.32 9.96
C GLN A 312 1.71 1.68 9.58
N ASP A 313 1.87 1.96 8.29
CA ASP A 313 2.38 3.25 7.79
C ASP A 313 1.27 4.29 7.53
N GLY A 314 0.02 3.94 7.83
CA GLY A 314 -1.16 4.79 7.68
C GLY A 314 -1.73 4.77 6.26
N GLN A 315 -1.17 3.98 5.35
CA GLN A 315 -1.71 3.73 4.03
C GLN A 315 -2.19 2.28 3.93
N TRP A 316 -3.38 2.08 3.37
CA TRP A 316 -3.89 0.74 3.14
C TRP A 316 -3.09 0.04 2.04
N ASP A 317 -2.40 -1.04 2.42
CA ASP A 317 -1.72 -1.97 1.50
C ASP A 317 -2.72 -2.71 0.62
N LEU A 318 -3.88 -3.03 1.18
CA LEU A 318 -4.93 -3.79 0.52
C LEU A 318 -6.30 -3.19 0.85
N GLU A 319 -7.13 -3.04 -0.19
CA GLU A 319 -8.54 -2.73 -0.06
C GLU A 319 -9.36 -3.70 -0.93
N ILE A 320 -10.47 -4.20 -0.41
CA ILE A 320 -11.38 -5.11 -1.12
C ILE A 320 -12.82 -4.60 -0.97
N ASP A 321 -13.50 -4.44 -2.10
CA ASP A 321 -14.93 -4.18 -2.13
C ASP A 321 -15.70 -5.43 -2.49
N PHE A 322 -16.83 -5.60 -1.81
CA PHE A 322 -17.67 -6.77 -1.93
C PHE A 322 -19.04 -6.42 -2.50
N LEU A 323 -19.53 -7.29 -3.37
CA LEU A 323 -20.89 -7.26 -3.89
C LEU A 323 -21.48 -8.66 -3.69
N ALA A 324 -22.65 -8.74 -3.04
CA ALA A 324 -23.28 -10.01 -2.67
C ALA A 324 -22.31 -10.98 -1.94
N GLN A 325 -21.55 -10.47 -0.97
CA GLN A 325 -20.54 -11.20 -0.19
C GLN A 325 -19.38 -11.81 -1.00
N LYS A 326 -19.16 -11.35 -2.23
CA LYS A 326 -18.01 -11.77 -3.04
C LYS A 326 -17.16 -10.56 -3.43
N PRO A 327 -15.82 -10.67 -3.41
CA PRO A 327 -14.96 -9.65 -3.98
C PRO A 327 -15.34 -9.36 -5.43
N TYR A 328 -15.50 -8.09 -5.77
CA TYR A 328 -15.65 -7.65 -7.16
C TYR A 328 -14.53 -6.70 -7.60
N ARG A 329 -13.92 -5.99 -6.64
CA ARG A 329 -12.76 -5.13 -6.83
C ARG A 329 -11.80 -5.32 -5.66
N MET A 330 -10.51 -5.36 -5.98
CA MET A 330 -9.43 -5.32 -5.01
C MET A 330 -8.39 -4.30 -5.46
N GLN A 331 -7.82 -3.55 -4.53
CA GLN A 331 -6.74 -2.61 -4.76
C GLN A 331 -5.57 -2.98 -3.87
N VAL A 332 -4.38 -3.11 -4.45
CA VAL A 332 -3.13 -3.35 -3.76
C VAL A 332 -2.25 -2.12 -3.96
N THR A 333 -1.78 -1.51 -2.88
CA THR A 333 -0.82 -0.42 -2.91
C THR A 333 0.56 -1.01 -2.64
N ARG A 334 1.52 -0.77 -3.53
CA ARG A 334 2.89 -1.26 -3.39
C ARG A 334 3.88 -0.18 -3.80
N ARG A 335 4.61 0.38 -2.83
CA ARG A 335 5.58 1.46 -3.10
C ARG A 335 4.88 2.63 -3.83
N GLU A 336 5.24 2.86 -5.09
CA GLU A 336 4.68 3.91 -5.95
C GLU A 336 3.65 3.36 -6.97
N GLU A 337 3.28 2.08 -6.85
CA GLU A 337 2.36 1.40 -7.74
C GLU A 337 1.01 1.16 -7.06
N LYS A 338 -0.08 1.40 -7.80
CA LYS A 338 -1.45 1.02 -7.40
C LYS A 338 -1.96 -0.03 -8.37
N ILE A 339 -2.29 -1.20 -7.86
CA ILE A 339 -2.75 -2.34 -8.65
C ILE A 339 -4.22 -2.60 -8.32
N GLN A 340 -5.12 -2.44 -9.30
CA GLN A 340 -6.54 -2.76 -9.14
C GLN A 340 -6.87 -4.05 -9.90
N ILE A 341 -7.51 -4.98 -9.21
CA ILE A 341 -7.90 -6.30 -9.72
C ILE A 341 -9.42 -6.35 -9.73
N PHE A 342 -9.99 -6.65 -10.89
CA PHE A 342 -11.44 -6.73 -11.10
C PHE A 342 -11.83 -8.18 -11.33
N PHE A 343 -12.85 -8.64 -10.61
CA PHE A 343 -13.34 -10.01 -10.69
C PHE A 343 -14.64 -10.06 -11.50
N VAL A 344 -14.75 -11.05 -12.40
CA VAL A 344 -16.05 -11.41 -13.01
C VAL A 344 -16.95 -12.01 -11.95
N ASP A 345 -16.39 -12.97 -11.20
CA ASP A 345 -17.00 -13.65 -10.06
C ASP A 345 -15.85 -14.31 -9.31
N TYR A 346 -15.55 -13.87 -8.10
CA TYR A 346 -14.39 -14.35 -7.34
C TYR A 346 -14.39 -15.89 -7.24
N PRO A 347 -13.28 -16.57 -7.60
CA PRO A 347 -11.93 -16.04 -7.80
C PRO A 347 -11.50 -15.82 -9.28
N ARG A 348 -12.47 -15.62 -10.20
CA ARG A 348 -12.20 -15.39 -11.63
C ARG A 348 -11.95 -13.91 -11.92
N ILE A 349 -10.81 -13.62 -12.51
CA ILE A 349 -10.32 -12.26 -12.80
C ILE A 349 -10.71 -11.88 -14.23
N ASP A 350 -11.30 -10.68 -14.34
CA ASP A 350 -11.59 -10.01 -15.61
C ASP A 350 -10.33 -9.31 -16.14
N ARG A 351 -9.83 -8.37 -15.31
CA ARG A 351 -8.72 -7.51 -15.67
C ARG A 351 -7.93 -7.03 -14.45
N ILE A 352 -6.69 -6.65 -14.71
CA ILE A 352 -5.78 -6.04 -13.74
C ILE A 352 -5.29 -4.72 -14.30
N LEU A 353 -5.38 -3.66 -13.50
CA LEU A 353 -4.91 -2.32 -13.81
C LEU A 353 -3.72 -1.98 -12.91
N VAL A 354 -2.57 -1.66 -13.49
CA VAL A 354 -1.38 -1.22 -12.77
C VAL A 354 -1.17 0.26 -13.09
N GLN A 355 -1.21 1.11 -12.06
CA GLN A 355 -0.96 2.54 -12.17
C GLN A 355 0.36 2.88 -11.50
N GLN A 356 1.18 3.66 -12.19
CA GLN A 356 2.46 4.20 -11.74
C GLN A 356 2.53 5.68 -12.15
N GLU A 357 3.49 6.42 -11.61
CA GLU A 357 3.64 7.83 -12.00
C GLU A 357 3.79 7.97 -13.53
N GLY A 358 2.88 8.73 -14.14
CA GLY A 358 2.88 8.99 -15.58
C GLY A 358 2.53 7.81 -16.49
N SER A 359 2.23 6.62 -15.96
CA SER A 359 1.90 5.44 -16.78
C SER A 359 0.83 4.53 -16.18
N GLN A 360 0.10 3.84 -17.05
CA GLN A 360 -0.93 2.88 -16.69
C GLN A 360 -0.84 1.65 -17.60
N ARG A 361 -0.97 0.45 -17.03
CA ARG A 361 -0.99 -0.82 -17.75
C ARG A 361 -2.25 -1.58 -17.39
N GLU A 362 -3.02 -2.01 -18.38
CA GLU A 362 -4.21 -2.84 -18.22
C GLU A 362 -3.97 -4.21 -18.85
N TYR A 363 -4.29 -5.27 -18.11
CA TYR A 363 -4.20 -6.67 -18.53
C TYR A 363 -5.59 -7.26 -18.50
N ARG A 364 -6.09 -7.80 -19.61
CA ARG A 364 -7.42 -8.42 -19.68
C ARG A 364 -7.31 -9.91 -19.98
N TYR A 365 -8.08 -10.73 -19.27
CA TYR A 365 -7.91 -12.20 -19.26
C TYR A 365 -8.99 -13.01 -19.99
N GLY A 366 -10.06 -12.37 -20.49
CA GLY A 366 -10.88 -12.92 -21.57
C GLY A 366 -11.68 -14.16 -21.19
N VAL A 367 -12.00 -14.99 -22.19
CA VAL A 367 -12.81 -16.21 -22.00
C VAL A 367 -11.98 -17.44 -22.39
N PRO A 368 -11.73 -18.39 -21.46
CA PRO A 368 -12.18 -18.39 -20.07
C PRO A 368 -11.35 -17.41 -19.20
N PRO A 369 -11.97 -16.79 -18.18
CA PRO A 369 -11.29 -15.86 -17.29
C PRO A 369 -10.22 -16.56 -16.46
N PHE A 370 -9.17 -15.82 -16.13
CA PHE A 370 -8.05 -16.29 -15.32
C PHE A 370 -8.50 -16.59 -13.87
N LEU A 371 -8.09 -17.73 -13.32
CA LEU A 371 -8.55 -18.22 -12.02
C LEU A 371 -7.45 -18.08 -10.95
N TRP A 372 -7.72 -17.32 -9.89
CA TRP A 372 -6.83 -17.23 -8.73
C TRP A 372 -7.25 -18.18 -7.62
N LYS A 373 -6.83 -19.46 -7.73
CA LYS A 373 -7.25 -20.51 -6.79
C LYS A 373 -6.90 -20.24 -5.33
N GLU A 374 -5.72 -19.68 -5.09
CA GLU A 374 -5.18 -19.41 -3.75
C GLU A 374 -5.47 -17.98 -3.26
N GLY A 375 -6.54 -17.35 -3.76
CA GLY A 375 -6.83 -15.94 -3.47
C GLY A 375 -6.77 -15.55 -1.98
N PRO A 376 -6.74 -14.23 -1.68
CA PRO A 376 -6.46 -13.72 -0.34
C PRO A 376 -7.55 -14.07 0.68
N LEU A 377 -8.71 -14.56 0.21
CA LEU A 377 -9.82 -15.08 1.01
C LEU A 377 -10.03 -16.55 0.69
N HIS A 378 -10.21 -17.37 1.72
CA HIS A 378 -10.56 -18.76 1.55
C HIS A 378 -11.94 -18.92 0.88
N LEU A 379 -12.06 -19.98 0.08
CA LEU A 379 -13.30 -20.36 -0.62
C LEU A 379 -14.03 -21.52 0.07
N GLU A 380 -13.39 -22.18 1.04
CA GLU A 380 -13.94 -23.33 1.74
C GLU A 380 -14.71 -22.89 2.99
N ASP A 381 -15.70 -23.68 3.41
CA ASP A 381 -16.47 -23.42 4.63
C ASP A 381 -15.56 -23.58 5.87
N GLY A 382 -15.00 -22.45 6.31
CA GLY A 382 -14.21 -22.36 7.52
C GLY A 382 -15.04 -22.52 8.81
N LYS A 383 -14.34 -22.71 9.94
CA LYS A 383 -14.96 -22.65 11.28
C LYS A 383 -15.48 -21.25 11.61
N LEU A 384 -14.93 -20.23 10.95
CA LEU A 384 -15.34 -18.83 11.08
C LEU A 384 -16.30 -18.46 9.95
N PRO A 385 -17.26 -17.56 10.20
CA PRO A 385 -17.97 -16.88 9.13
C PRO A 385 -16.99 -16.18 8.18
N ARG A 386 -17.27 -16.20 6.88
CA ARG A 386 -16.42 -15.60 5.83
C ARG A 386 -16.10 -14.13 6.08
N SER A 387 -17.03 -13.39 6.68
CA SER A 387 -16.84 -11.99 7.08
C SER A 387 -15.79 -11.78 8.17
N LEU A 388 -15.31 -12.85 8.81
CA LEU A 388 -14.32 -12.88 9.90
C LEU A 388 -13.06 -13.67 9.53
N GLU A 389 -12.96 -14.26 8.34
CA GLU A 389 -11.76 -15.00 7.94
C GLU A 389 -10.58 -14.05 7.75
N PRO A 390 -9.37 -14.36 8.28
CA PRO A 390 -8.18 -13.56 8.07
C PRO A 390 -7.77 -13.45 6.59
N VAL A 391 -7.21 -12.31 6.22
CA VAL A 391 -6.71 -12.08 4.87
C VAL A 391 -5.27 -12.57 4.72
N ARG A 392 -5.00 -13.28 3.62
CA ARG A 392 -3.70 -13.89 3.32
C ARG A 392 -2.85 -13.04 2.40
N MET A 393 -2.18 -12.04 2.98
CA MET A 393 -1.30 -11.12 2.24
C MET A 393 -0.14 -11.83 1.54
N GLU A 394 0.32 -12.96 2.05
CA GLU A 394 1.44 -13.74 1.49
C GLU A 394 1.12 -14.35 0.11
N THR A 395 -0.16 -14.41 -0.28
CA THR A 395 -0.59 -14.93 -1.58
C THR A 395 -0.52 -13.91 -2.71
N LEU A 396 -0.41 -12.61 -2.37
CA LEU A 396 -0.51 -11.51 -3.34
C LEU A 396 0.68 -11.49 -4.30
N GLU A 397 1.91 -11.52 -3.80
CA GLU A 397 3.12 -11.41 -4.64
C GLU A 397 3.31 -12.60 -5.60
N PRO A 398 3.18 -13.88 -5.15
CA PRO A 398 3.20 -15.02 -6.06
C PRO A 398 2.14 -14.91 -7.16
N PHE A 399 0.93 -14.46 -6.79
CA PHE A 399 -0.15 -14.27 -7.73
C PHE A 399 0.15 -13.17 -8.76
N LEU A 400 0.58 -11.99 -8.33
CA LEU A 400 0.88 -10.87 -9.23
C LEU A 400 2.00 -11.25 -10.21
N THR A 401 3.02 -11.95 -9.72
CA THR A 401 4.10 -12.48 -10.55
C THR A 401 3.53 -13.40 -11.64
N PHE A 402 2.71 -14.39 -11.26
CA PHE A 402 2.07 -15.29 -12.21
C PHE A 402 1.15 -14.53 -13.18
N ALA A 403 0.33 -13.61 -12.69
CA ALA A 403 -0.63 -12.87 -13.48
C ALA A 403 0.06 -12.06 -14.60
N PHE A 404 1.18 -11.41 -14.29
CA PHE A 404 1.90 -10.57 -15.24
C PHE A 404 2.83 -11.35 -16.17
N GLN A 405 3.33 -12.51 -15.76
CA GLN A 405 4.34 -13.25 -16.51
C GLN A 405 3.78 -14.50 -17.22
N GLU A 406 2.81 -15.18 -16.63
CA GLU A 406 2.38 -16.53 -17.03
C GLU A 406 0.91 -16.63 -17.46
N ALA A 407 0.03 -15.80 -16.91
CA ALA A 407 -1.42 -15.91 -17.12
C ALA A 407 -1.90 -15.52 -18.54
N LYS A 408 -0.99 -15.21 -19.48
CA LYS A 408 -1.24 -14.99 -20.92
C LYS A 408 -2.50 -14.16 -21.20
N PRO A 409 -2.52 -12.86 -20.84
CA PRO A 409 -3.68 -11.99 -21.12
C PRO A 409 -3.99 -11.98 -22.62
N TYR A 410 -5.27 -11.89 -23.00
CA TYR A 410 -5.65 -11.76 -24.41
C TYR A 410 -5.43 -10.33 -24.91
N GLU A 411 -5.46 -9.34 -24.03
CA GLU A 411 -5.21 -7.94 -24.36
C GLU A 411 -4.37 -7.28 -23.26
N ARG A 412 -3.35 -6.52 -23.68
CA ARG A 412 -2.56 -5.64 -22.82
C ARG A 412 -2.59 -4.22 -23.38
N ILE A 413 -2.94 -3.25 -22.54
CA ILE A 413 -3.01 -1.83 -22.90
C ILE A 413 -1.99 -1.07 -22.05
N GLU A 414 -1.08 -0.34 -22.68
CA GLU A 414 -0.09 0.51 -22.00
C GLU A 414 -0.38 1.96 -22.35
N THR A 415 -0.63 2.79 -21.35
CA THR A 415 -0.90 4.22 -21.51
C THR A 415 0.21 5.02 -20.85
N CYS A 416 0.87 5.89 -21.62
CA CYS A 416 1.80 6.90 -21.17
C CYS A 416 1.06 8.22 -21.11
N LEU A 417 0.80 8.73 -19.91
CA LEU A 417 0.03 9.97 -19.72
C LEU A 417 0.83 11.20 -20.14
N LEU A 418 2.14 11.21 -19.85
CA LEU A 418 3.05 12.31 -20.17
C LEU A 418 3.20 12.54 -21.68
N CYS A 419 3.33 11.45 -22.43
CA CYS A 419 3.51 11.46 -23.87
C CYS A 419 2.22 11.18 -24.66
N LYS A 420 1.08 11.12 -23.95
CA LYS A 420 -0.27 10.85 -24.48
C LYS A 420 -0.28 9.73 -25.53
N ARG A 421 0.36 8.62 -25.16
CA ARG A 421 0.57 7.47 -26.03
C ARG A 421 -0.13 6.25 -25.45
N VAL A 422 -0.91 5.56 -26.26
CA VAL A 422 -1.59 4.31 -25.91
C VAL A 422 -1.07 3.20 -26.82
N ARG A 423 -0.66 2.07 -26.25
CA ARG A 423 -0.27 0.86 -26.96
C ARG A 423 -1.20 -0.27 -26.59
N LYS A 424 -1.78 -0.94 -27.58
CA LYS A 424 -2.64 -2.11 -27.38
C LYS A 424 -1.97 -3.32 -28.03
N TYR A 425 -1.88 -4.40 -27.28
CA TYR A 425 -1.33 -5.68 -27.71
C TYR A 425 -2.44 -6.72 -27.59
N LEU A 426 -2.75 -7.40 -28.69
CA LEU A 426 -3.68 -8.53 -28.70
C LEU A 426 -2.87 -9.82 -28.75
N PHE A 427 -3.26 -10.81 -27.96
CA PHE A 427 -2.59 -12.10 -27.86
C PHE A 427 -3.55 -13.25 -28.13
N GLN A 428 -2.98 -14.35 -28.61
CA GLN A 428 -3.62 -15.66 -28.67
C GLN A 428 -2.61 -16.71 -28.20
N GLU A 429 -2.99 -17.49 -27.20
CA GLU A 429 -2.16 -18.55 -26.60
C GLU A 429 -0.79 -18.07 -26.08
N GLY A 430 -0.68 -16.78 -25.75
CA GLY A 430 0.55 -16.12 -25.30
C GLY A 430 1.43 -15.57 -26.42
N ARG A 431 0.99 -15.62 -27.68
CA ARG A 431 1.69 -15.02 -28.83
C ARG A 431 0.96 -13.75 -29.27
N ILE A 432 1.71 -12.71 -29.61
CA ILE A 432 1.13 -11.46 -30.14
C ILE A 432 0.48 -11.75 -31.50
N LEU A 433 -0.74 -11.26 -31.68
CA LEU A 433 -1.50 -11.26 -32.93
C LEU A 433 -1.49 -9.88 -33.60
N SER A 434 -1.68 -8.83 -32.81
CA SER A 434 -1.67 -7.46 -33.31
C SER A 434 -1.13 -6.50 -32.27
N PHE A 435 -0.51 -5.44 -32.76
CA PHE A 435 -0.07 -4.29 -32.00
C PHE A 435 -0.72 -3.05 -32.61
N GLN A 436 -1.21 -2.16 -31.75
CA GLN A 436 -1.69 -0.83 -32.14
C GLN A 436 -1.04 0.20 -31.22
N GLU A 437 -0.61 1.32 -31.79
CA GLU A 437 -0.10 2.48 -31.06
C GLU A 437 -0.84 3.72 -31.55
N GLU A 438 -1.31 4.53 -30.62
CA GLU A 438 -1.92 5.83 -30.84
C GLU A 438 -1.11 6.86 -30.03
N GLN A 439 -0.65 7.93 -30.65
CA GLN A 439 0.11 8.99 -29.98
C GLN A 439 -0.38 10.36 -30.45
N GLU A 440 -0.79 11.21 -29.51
CA GLU A 440 -1.08 12.61 -29.84
C GLU A 440 0.24 13.34 -30.18
N ILE A 441 0.37 13.82 -31.41
CA ILE A 441 1.55 14.56 -31.89
C ILE A 441 1.34 16.07 -31.77
N ARG A 442 0.09 16.53 -31.93
CA ARG A 442 -0.40 17.89 -31.68
C ARG A 442 -1.83 17.81 -31.15
N PRO A 443 -2.33 18.86 -30.47
CA PRO A 443 -3.72 18.91 -30.01
C PRO A 443 -4.73 18.53 -31.12
N GLY A 444 -5.35 17.36 -30.99
CA GLY A 444 -6.31 16.85 -31.98
C GLY A 444 -5.73 16.05 -33.17
N GLU A 445 -4.41 15.98 -33.33
CA GLU A 445 -3.71 15.17 -34.35
C GLU A 445 -3.10 13.93 -33.68
N THR A 446 -3.49 12.73 -34.12
CA THR A 446 -3.07 11.46 -33.51
C THR A 446 -2.38 10.57 -34.54
N ARG A 447 -1.08 10.37 -34.37
CA ARG A 447 -0.31 9.36 -35.11
C ARG A 447 -0.78 7.97 -34.71
N LYS A 448 -1.06 7.12 -35.71
CA LYS A 448 -1.47 5.73 -35.50
C LYS A 448 -0.48 4.78 -36.13
N ARG A 449 -0.19 3.68 -35.44
CA ARG A 449 0.61 2.58 -35.98
C ARG A 449 -0.05 1.25 -35.66
N THR A 450 -0.27 0.41 -36.67
CA THR A 450 -0.80 -0.94 -36.49
C THR A 450 0.19 -1.94 -37.05
N VAL A 451 0.46 -3.04 -36.35
CA VAL A 451 1.31 -4.14 -36.82
C VAL A 451 0.59 -5.47 -36.61
N THR A 452 0.51 -6.30 -37.65
CA THR A 452 -0.03 -7.66 -37.60
C THR A 452 1.10 -8.66 -37.46
N PHE A 453 0.85 -9.72 -36.69
CA PHE A 453 1.80 -10.78 -36.40
C PHE A 453 1.27 -12.13 -36.90
N ARG A 454 2.19 -13.01 -37.27
CA ARG A 454 1.94 -14.42 -37.58
C ARG A 454 2.92 -15.26 -36.76
N GLU A 455 2.39 -16.19 -35.97
CA GLU A 455 3.19 -17.03 -35.07
C GLU A 455 4.10 -16.23 -34.12
N GLY A 456 3.66 -15.05 -33.69
CA GLY A 456 4.43 -14.16 -32.82
C GLY A 456 5.50 -13.32 -33.53
N SER A 457 5.68 -13.45 -34.84
CA SER A 457 6.57 -12.60 -35.64
C SER A 457 5.78 -11.53 -36.42
N PRO A 458 6.20 -10.26 -36.47
CA PRO A 458 5.52 -9.25 -37.27
C PRO A 458 5.58 -9.63 -38.76
N VAL A 459 4.51 -9.33 -39.50
CA VAL A 459 4.41 -9.59 -40.95
C VAL A 459 4.12 -8.33 -41.75
N MET A 460 3.32 -7.41 -41.20
CA MET A 460 2.91 -6.19 -41.89
C MET A 460 2.61 -5.10 -40.88
N GLY A 461 2.95 -3.86 -41.19
CA GLY A 461 2.63 -2.68 -40.40
C GLY A 461 2.08 -1.54 -41.25
N PHE A 462 1.34 -0.64 -40.62
CA PHE A 462 0.83 0.58 -41.21
C PHE A 462 1.04 1.75 -40.25
N VAL A 463 1.44 2.91 -40.77
CA VAL A 463 1.69 4.12 -39.96
C VAL A 463 1.05 5.32 -40.62
N ASP A 464 0.26 6.06 -39.85
CA ASP A 464 -0.29 7.38 -40.14
C ASP A 464 0.68 8.39 -39.49
N LEU A 465 1.46 9.10 -40.31
CA LEU A 465 2.56 9.95 -39.84
C LEU A 465 2.08 11.34 -39.43
N ASP A 466 1.08 11.88 -40.13
CA ASP A 466 0.59 13.26 -39.93
C ASP A 466 -0.69 13.35 -39.08
N GLY A 467 -1.30 12.22 -38.76
CA GLY A 467 -2.45 12.11 -37.87
C GLY A 467 -3.78 12.45 -38.53
N ASP A 468 -3.86 12.42 -39.86
CA ASP A 468 -5.08 12.69 -40.63
C ASP A 468 -6.07 11.49 -40.65
N GLY A 469 -5.64 10.33 -40.15
CA GLY A 469 -6.42 9.10 -40.09
C GLY A 469 -6.23 8.17 -41.30
N VAL A 470 -5.39 8.55 -42.27
CA VAL A 470 -4.97 7.74 -43.42
C VAL A 470 -3.55 7.23 -43.18
N TYR A 471 -3.28 5.99 -43.60
CA TYR A 471 -1.95 5.43 -43.44
C TYR A 471 -1.03 5.91 -44.56
N ASP A 472 0.03 6.65 -44.20
CA ASP A 472 1.08 7.12 -45.10
C ASP A 472 2.14 6.05 -45.37
N VAL A 473 2.34 5.12 -44.44
CA VAL A 473 3.44 4.16 -44.52
C VAL A 473 2.92 2.74 -44.39
N ARG A 474 3.42 1.84 -45.23
CA ARG A 474 3.28 0.40 -45.10
C ARG A 474 4.64 -0.24 -44.84
N GLU A 475 4.73 -1.03 -43.78
CA GLU A 475 5.89 -1.79 -43.35
C GLU A 475 5.68 -3.27 -43.73
N SER A 476 6.67 -3.95 -44.31
CA SER A 476 6.63 -5.40 -44.54
C SER A 476 7.77 -6.08 -43.81
N TYR A 477 7.50 -7.25 -43.23
CA TYR A 477 8.45 -7.97 -42.40
C TYR A 477 8.69 -9.39 -42.91
N VAL A 478 9.93 -9.86 -42.83
CA VAL A 478 10.34 -11.24 -43.16
C VAL A 478 11.09 -11.82 -41.96
N LYS A 479 10.57 -12.94 -41.42
CA LYS A 479 11.12 -13.59 -40.21
C LYS A 479 11.27 -12.62 -39.02
N GLY A 480 10.32 -11.70 -38.89
CA GLY A 480 10.29 -10.69 -37.83
C GLY A 480 11.22 -9.49 -38.02
N VAL A 481 12.00 -9.45 -39.10
CA VAL A 481 12.86 -8.32 -39.45
C VAL A 481 12.15 -7.43 -40.48
N LEU A 482 12.26 -6.12 -40.32
CA LEU A 482 11.71 -5.16 -41.29
C LEU A 482 12.43 -5.33 -42.63
N GLU A 483 11.68 -5.68 -43.67
CA GLU A 483 12.19 -5.98 -45.01
C GLU A 483 12.00 -4.79 -45.95
N SER A 484 10.84 -4.14 -45.89
CA SER A 484 10.56 -2.95 -46.69
C SER A 484 9.66 -1.93 -46.01
N ILE A 485 9.82 -0.67 -46.44
CA ILE A 485 8.98 0.47 -46.09
C ILE A 485 8.44 1.07 -47.38
N GLU A 486 7.15 1.37 -47.42
CA GLU A 486 6.48 1.99 -48.56
C GLU A 486 5.77 3.26 -48.12
N LEU A 487 6.09 4.39 -48.73
CA LEU A 487 5.31 5.62 -48.61
C LEU A 487 4.14 5.58 -49.59
N LEU A 488 2.95 5.84 -49.09
CA LEU A 488 1.69 5.76 -49.81
C LEU A 488 1.20 7.15 -50.19
N ALA A 489 0.67 7.28 -51.39
CA ALA A 489 -0.14 8.41 -51.85
C ALA A 489 -1.54 7.87 -52.15
N GLY A 490 -2.41 7.86 -51.13
CA GLY A 490 -3.66 7.11 -51.16
C GLY A 490 -3.42 5.60 -51.20
N ASN A 491 -3.92 4.90 -52.23
CA ASN A 491 -3.74 3.46 -52.39
C ASN A 491 -2.51 3.08 -53.26
N ARG A 492 -1.70 4.06 -53.66
CA ARG A 492 -0.53 3.87 -54.54
C ARG A 492 0.77 4.07 -53.77
N THR A 493 1.83 3.40 -54.20
CA THR A 493 3.16 3.52 -53.61
C THR A 493 3.91 4.65 -54.29
N ALA A 494 4.19 5.75 -53.59
CA ALA A 494 5.00 6.86 -54.10
C ALA A 494 6.51 6.60 -53.92
N TYR A 495 6.86 5.87 -52.87
CA TYR A 495 8.25 5.49 -52.57
C TYR A 495 8.28 4.12 -51.91
N ARG A 496 9.30 3.31 -52.22
CA ARG A 496 9.56 2.04 -51.56
C ARG A 496 11.04 1.85 -51.31
N GLU A 497 11.39 1.35 -50.12
CA GLU A 497 12.74 0.95 -49.75
C GLU A 497 12.75 -0.51 -49.30
N PHE A 498 13.64 -1.32 -49.85
CA PHE A 498 13.96 -2.67 -49.44
C PHE A 498 15.30 -2.67 -48.69
N LEU A 499 15.26 -2.91 -47.39
CA LEU A 499 16.41 -2.79 -46.52
C LEU A 499 17.44 -3.90 -46.75
N SER A 500 16.99 -5.14 -46.95
CA SER A 500 17.87 -6.30 -47.16
C SER A 500 18.62 -6.26 -48.50
N LYS A 501 18.04 -5.58 -49.49
CA LYS A 501 18.58 -5.45 -50.86
C LYS A 501 19.28 -4.12 -51.10
N GLU A 502 19.22 -3.21 -50.13
CA GLU A 502 19.64 -1.81 -50.29
C GLU A 502 19.05 -1.18 -51.57
N LEU A 503 17.77 -1.46 -51.87
CA LEU A 503 17.07 -1.00 -53.06
C LEU A 503 16.03 0.06 -52.68
N LYS A 504 16.00 1.18 -53.38
CA LYS A 504 15.00 2.24 -53.26
C LYS A 504 14.34 2.46 -54.61
N GLU A 505 13.06 2.72 -54.61
CA GLU A 505 12.23 2.93 -55.80
C GLU A 505 11.33 4.15 -55.57
N TRP A 506 11.15 4.99 -56.60
CA TRP A 506 10.30 6.18 -56.57
C TRP A 506 9.32 6.17 -57.75
N ASP A 507 8.07 6.55 -57.50
CA ASP A 507 7.01 6.82 -58.47
C ASP A 507 6.65 8.32 -58.35
N PHE A 508 7.23 9.15 -59.21
CA PHE A 508 7.09 10.60 -59.12
C PHE A 508 5.78 11.10 -59.70
N ASN A 509 5.22 10.42 -60.70
CA ASN A 509 3.95 10.82 -61.33
C ASN A 509 2.72 10.17 -60.68
N GLY A 510 2.91 9.19 -59.79
CA GLY A 510 1.86 8.49 -59.07
C GLY A 510 1.06 7.54 -59.95
N ASP A 511 1.57 7.10 -61.09
CA ASP A 511 0.86 6.21 -62.03
C ASP A 511 0.95 4.72 -61.63
N GLY A 512 1.70 4.40 -60.58
CA GLY A 512 1.95 3.06 -60.07
C GLY A 512 3.17 2.38 -60.69
N LYS A 513 3.91 3.07 -61.56
CA LYS A 513 5.15 2.60 -62.17
C LYS A 513 6.35 3.28 -61.53
N ILE A 514 7.50 2.61 -61.57
CA ILE A 514 8.72 3.13 -60.96
C ILE A 514 9.45 4.04 -61.96
N ASP A 515 9.66 5.29 -61.57
CA ASP A 515 10.34 6.31 -62.35
C ASP A 515 11.83 6.40 -62.03
N ALA A 516 12.22 6.06 -60.80
CA ALA A 516 13.62 6.01 -60.39
C ALA A 516 13.89 4.83 -59.47
N ARG A 517 15.13 4.33 -59.49
CA ARG A 517 15.59 3.35 -58.50
C ARG A 517 17.06 3.48 -58.16
N GLU A 518 17.40 3.26 -56.90
CA GLU A 518 18.77 3.21 -56.38
C GLU A 518 19.03 1.81 -55.83
N TYR A 519 20.12 1.15 -56.21
CA TYR A 519 20.48 -0.15 -55.64
C TYR A 519 22.00 -0.37 -55.54
N SER A 520 22.39 -1.27 -54.65
CA SER A 520 23.78 -1.72 -54.49
C SER A 520 24.14 -2.74 -55.56
N ALA A 521 25.18 -2.46 -56.35
CA ALA A 521 25.69 -3.36 -57.39
C ALA A 521 26.87 -4.24 -56.93
N GLY A 522 27.16 -4.24 -55.62
CA GLY A 522 28.34 -4.89 -55.04
C GLY A 522 29.60 -4.02 -55.08
N ARG A 523 30.64 -4.41 -54.32
CA ARG A 523 31.93 -3.69 -54.19
C ARG A 523 31.80 -2.21 -53.77
N GLY A 524 30.78 -1.85 -53.00
CA GLY A 524 30.56 -0.46 -52.56
C GLY A 524 30.04 0.48 -53.67
N ARG A 525 29.64 -0.06 -54.84
CA ARG A 525 29.02 0.75 -55.90
C ARG A 525 27.52 0.84 -55.70
N LYS A 526 26.99 2.07 -55.65
CA LYS A 526 25.56 2.37 -55.75
C LYS A 526 25.22 2.81 -57.18
N VAL A 527 24.14 2.28 -57.73
CA VAL A 527 23.62 2.63 -59.05
C VAL A 527 22.29 3.35 -58.87
N LEU A 528 22.10 4.46 -59.59
CA LEU A 528 20.86 5.20 -59.69
C LEU A 528 20.38 5.15 -61.14
N GLU A 529 19.13 4.77 -61.35
CA GLU A 529 18.48 4.75 -62.66
C GLU A 529 17.24 5.63 -62.64
N PHE A 530 16.96 6.30 -63.75
CA PHE A 530 15.86 7.24 -63.90
C PHE A 530 15.21 7.08 -65.29
N SER A 531 13.88 7.16 -65.34
CA SER A 531 13.05 7.18 -66.55
C SER A 531 12.66 8.64 -66.84
N SER A 532 13.26 9.26 -67.85
CA SER A 532 13.00 10.67 -68.17
C SER A 532 11.57 10.95 -68.62
N LEU A 533 10.89 9.93 -69.15
CA LEU A 533 9.50 9.98 -69.59
C LEU A 533 8.49 9.50 -68.54
N LEU A 534 8.97 9.05 -67.37
CA LEU A 534 8.14 8.53 -66.26
C LEU A 534 7.22 7.37 -66.70
N ASP A 535 7.79 6.42 -67.46
CA ASP A 535 7.07 5.28 -68.06
C ASP A 535 7.64 3.91 -67.63
N SER A 536 8.52 3.89 -66.64
CA SER A 536 9.35 2.76 -66.19
C SER A 536 10.39 2.24 -67.18
N ILE A 537 10.63 2.94 -68.29
CA ILE A 537 11.77 2.68 -69.17
C ILE A 537 12.94 3.55 -68.69
N PHE A 538 13.90 2.94 -67.99
CA PHE A 538 15.09 3.64 -67.49
C PHE A 538 16.05 3.97 -68.64
N ASP A 539 16.12 5.24 -69.02
CA ASP A 539 16.96 5.78 -70.10
C ASP A 539 18.15 6.61 -69.58
N ALA A 540 18.17 6.91 -68.28
CA ALA A 540 19.29 7.57 -67.59
C ALA A 540 19.85 6.68 -66.46
N ARG A 541 21.18 6.62 -66.34
CA ARG A 541 21.88 5.86 -65.30
C ARG A 541 23.10 6.64 -64.79
N ALA A 542 23.25 6.70 -63.48
CA ALA A 542 24.43 7.20 -62.76
C ALA A 542 24.93 6.15 -61.76
N TRP A 543 26.18 6.25 -61.31
CA TRP A 543 26.69 5.43 -60.22
C TRP A 543 27.66 6.22 -59.34
N MET A 544 27.74 5.80 -58.08
CA MET A 544 28.64 6.34 -57.08
C MET A 544 29.47 5.18 -56.49
N GLU A 545 30.77 5.40 -56.33
CA GLU A 545 31.67 4.45 -55.68
C GLU A 545 32.02 4.98 -54.29
N SER A 546 31.73 4.21 -53.24
CA SER A 546 32.24 4.51 -51.90
C SER A 546 33.75 4.27 -51.89
N ARG A 547 34.54 5.32 -51.61
CA ARG A 547 35.99 5.21 -51.45
C ARG A 547 36.39 4.37 -50.25
#